data_AF-A0A9Q0RMB7-F1
#
_entry.id   AF-A0A9Q0RMB7-F1
#
_cell.length_a   1.000
_cell.length_b   1.000
_cell.length_c   1.000
_cell.angle_alpha   90.00
_cell.angle_beta   90.00
_cell.angle_gamma   90.00
#
_symmetry.space_group_name_H-M   'P 1'
#
loop_
_entity.id
_entity.type
_entity.pdbx_description
1 polymer ?
#
loop_
_entity_poly.entity_id
_entity_poly.type
_entity_poly.pdbx_seq_one_letter_code
_entity_poly.pdbx_strand_id
1 'polypeptide(L)'
;MSGNFRYTRWDPVLISSQIVAIQSTFYVTFGLIALLFSTLFGHYPSLDIILNFQVISFRTSMGILTILCTILNSVAGSLILFNVIQRAKPCLDFTLTTYLIHLLCVWMYNGQFPFSFLWWTLNVVAITIMCVCGEFLCLKSEMKSIPLLVSSHTSSL
;
A
#
# COMPACT_ATOMS: atom_id res chain seq x y z
N MET A 1 14.35 22.77 28.28
CA MET A 1 13.49 21.65 27.82
C MET A 1 14.36 20.75 26.98
N SER A 2 14.74 19.60 27.54
CA SER A 2 15.69 18.66 26.94
C SER A 2 15.15 18.16 25.60
N GLY A 3 15.92 18.34 24.54
CA GLY A 3 15.66 17.70 23.25
C GLY A 3 15.75 16.21 23.45
N ASN A 4 14.60 15.56 23.62
CA ASN A 4 14.47 14.11 23.51
C ASN A 4 14.84 13.76 22.06
N PHE A 5 16.12 13.52 21.81
CA PHE A 5 16.54 12.65 20.72
C PHE A 5 15.86 11.32 21.01
N ARG A 6 14.70 11.11 20.40
CA ARG A 6 14.02 9.81 20.37
C ARG A 6 15.01 8.87 19.70
N TYR A 7 15.86 8.22 20.50
CA TYR A 7 16.31 6.88 20.20
C TYR A 7 15.06 6.14 19.76
N THR A 8 14.99 5.75 18.49
CA THR A 8 14.06 4.71 18.05
C THR A 8 14.49 3.45 18.80
N ARG A 9 14.12 3.36 20.09
CA ARG A 9 14.22 2.15 20.89
C ARG A 9 13.40 1.15 20.09
N TRP A 10 14.08 0.17 19.51
CA TRP A 10 13.47 -0.87 18.68
C TRP A 10 12.36 -1.52 19.51
N ASP A 11 11.12 -1.18 19.20
CA ASP A 11 9.95 -1.72 19.84
C ASP A 11 9.30 -2.69 18.86
N PRO A 12 9.67 -3.99 18.93
CA PRO A 12 9.24 -4.97 17.95
C PRO A 12 7.72 -5.13 17.93
N VAL A 13 7.07 -4.85 19.07
CA VAL A 13 5.62 -4.91 19.19
C VAL A 13 4.96 -3.81 18.37
N LEU A 14 5.54 -2.61 18.36
CA LEU A 14 5.02 -1.49 17.56
C LEU A 14 5.16 -1.76 16.06
N ILE A 15 6.32 -2.24 15.61
CA ILE A 15 6.56 -2.57 14.20
C ILE A 15 5.63 -3.71 13.76
N SER A 16 5.49 -4.75 14.59
CA SER A 16 4.61 -5.89 14.29
C SER A 16 3.15 -5.45 14.18
N SER A 17 2.67 -4.59 15.10
CA SER A 17 1.30 -4.07 15.04
C SER A 17 1.05 -3.18 13.82
N GLN A 18 2.04 -2.39 13.39
CA GLN A 18 1.97 -1.62 12.14
C GLN A 18 1.89 -2.52 10.91
N ILE A 19 2.69 -3.59 10.84
CA ILE A 19 2.61 -4.57 9.74
C ILE A 19 1.21 -5.18 9.70
N VAL A 20 0.72 -5.69 10.83
CA VAL A 20 -0.61 -6.32 10.92
C VAL A 20 -1.72 -5.34 10.53
N ALA A 21 -1.65 -4.10 11.00
CA ALA A 21 -2.63 -3.08 10.67
C ALA A 21 -2.64 -2.73 9.16
N ILE A 22 -1.47 -2.64 8.54
CA ILE A 22 -1.35 -2.41 7.10
C ILE A 22 -1.92 -3.61 6.34
N GLN A 23 -1.59 -4.84 6.74
CA GLN A 23 -2.12 -6.05 6.10
C GLN A 23 -3.65 -6.11 6.19
N SER A 24 -4.21 -5.95 7.40
CA SER A 24 -5.66 -6.04 7.59
C SER A 24 -6.40 -4.98 6.78
N THR A 25 -5.89 -3.74 6.79
CA THR A 25 -6.51 -2.64 6.07
C THR A 25 -6.40 -2.85 4.55
N PHE A 26 -5.24 -3.33 4.06
CA PHE A 26 -5.04 -3.64 2.64
C PHE A 26 -6.07 -4.64 2.13
N TYR A 27 -6.29 -5.77 2.82
CA TYR A 27 -7.26 -6.78 2.38
C TYR A 27 -8.71 -6.30 2.52
N VAL A 28 -9.03 -5.54 3.57
CA VAL A 28 -10.37 -4.95 3.73
C VAL A 28 -10.64 -3.95 2.60
N THR A 29 -9.70 -3.06 2.31
CA THR A 29 -9.84 -2.08 1.23
C THR A 29 -9.91 -2.76 -0.13
N PHE A 30 -9.09 -3.77 -0.41
CA PHE A 30 -9.18 -4.55 -1.64
C PHE A 30 -10.57 -5.20 -1.76
N GLY A 31 -11.03 -5.87 -0.70
CA GLY A 31 -12.36 -6.49 -0.66
C GLY A 31 -13.49 -5.50 -0.90
N LEU A 32 -13.45 -4.32 -0.27
CA LEU A 32 -14.45 -3.26 -0.47
C LEU A 32 -14.43 -2.71 -1.90
N ILE A 33 -13.25 -2.46 -2.47
CA ILE A 33 -13.12 -2.03 -3.87
C ILE A 33 -13.67 -3.11 -4.81
N ALA A 34 -13.28 -4.37 -4.60
CA ALA A 34 -13.74 -5.49 -5.40
C ALA A 34 -15.26 -5.68 -5.29
N LEU A 35 -15.84 -5.55 -4.09
CA LEU A 35 -17.30 -5.59 -3.88
C LEU A 35 -18.01 -4.45 -4.61
N LEU A 36 -17.52 -3.22 -4.46
CA LEU A 36 -18.07 -2.05 -5.13
C LEU A 36 -18.06 -2.24 -6.65
N PHE A 37 -16.91 -2.60 -7.21
CA PHE A 37 -16.78 -2.84 -8.65
C PHE A 37 -17.62 -4.03 -9.12
N SER A 38 -17.69 -5.13 -8.36
CA SER A 38 -18.54 -6.26 -8.73
C SER A 38 -20.02 -5.86 -8.80
N THR A 39 -20.51 -5.13 -7.80
CA THR A 39 -21.90 -4.66 -7.76
C THR A 39 -22.23 -3.65 -8.85
N LEU A 40 -21.31 -2.72 -9.16
CA LEU A 40 -21.48 -1.74 -10.24
C LEU A 40 -21.54 -2.38 -11.63
N PHE A 41 -20.75 -3.44 -11.85
CA PHE A 41 -20.69 -4.14 -13.14
C PHE A 41 -21.63 -5.35 -13.22
N GLY A 42 -22.44 -5.61 -12.19
CA GLY A 42 -23.41 -6.71 -12.15
C GLY A 42 -22.78 -8.11 -12.06
N HIS A 43 -21.53 -8.20 -11.63
CA HIS A 43 -20.83 -9.46 -11.41
C HIS A 43 -20.98 -9.94 -9.96
N TYR A 44 -20.95 -11.26 -9.75
CA TYR A 44 -20.94 -11.83 -8.40
C TYR A 44 -19.59 -11.59 -7.73
N PRO A 45 -19.55 -10.95 -6.56
CA PRO A 45 -18.31 -10.75 -5.83
C PRO A 45 -17.79 -12.12 -5.37
N SER A 46 -16.59 -12.46 -5.84
CA SER A 46 -15.91 -13.71 -5.54
C SER A 46 -14.49 -13.40 -5.07
N LEU A 47 -13.93 -14.28 -4.25
CA LEU A 47 -12.53 -14.20 -3.81
C LEU A 47 -11.56 -14.33 -5.00
N ASP A 48 -12.02 -14.86 -6.13
CA ASP A 48 -11.22 -15.01 -7.33
C ASP A 48 -10.76 -13.67 -7.92
N ILE A 49 -11.50 -12.58 -7.71
CA ILE A 49 -11.09 -11.24 -8.15
C ILE A 49 -9.84 -10.77 -7.39
N ILE A 50 -9.60 -11.29 -6.19
CA ILE A 50 -8.52 -10.85 -5.30
C ILE A 50 -7.36 -11.85 -5.30
N LEU A 51 -7.67 -13.16 -5.24
CA LEU A 51 -6.68 -14.21 -4.99
C LEU A 51 -6.38 -15.07 -6.22
N ASN A 52 -7.19 -15.04 -7.28
CA ASN A 52 -6.97 -15.90 -8.45
C ASN A 52 -6.12 -15.19 -9.51
N PHE A 53 -4.88 -15.65 -9.68
CA PHE A 53 -3.95 -15.06 -10.66
C PHE A 53 -4.26 -15.46 -12.11
N GLN A 54 -5.00 -16.55 -12.33
CA GLN A 54 -5.29 -17.07 -13.68
C GLN A 54 -6.37 -16.23 -14.39
N VAL A 55 -7.20 -15.52 -13.62
CA VAL A 55 -8.26 -14.64 -14.14
C VAL A 55 -7.69 -13.36 -14.75
N ILE A 56 -6.43 -13.01 -14.45
CA ILE A 56 -5.81 -11.78 -14.95
C ILE A 56 -5.58 -11.89 -16.45
N SER A 57 -6.40 -11.18 -17.22
CA SER A 57 -6.36 -11.13 -18.67
C SER A 57 -7.00 -9.83 -19.17
N PHE A 58 -6.38 -9.18 -20.16
CA PHE A 58 -6.93 -7.96 -20.78
C PHE A 58 -8.16 -8.21 -21.66
N ARG A 59 -8.45 -9.47 -22.00
CA ARG A 59 -9.56 -9.84 -22.89
C ARG A 59 -10.87 -10.06 -22.14
N THR A 60 -10.79 -10.35 -20.85
CA THR A 60 -11.94 -10.78 -20.05
C THR A 60 -12.38 -9.62 -19.15
N SER A 61 -13.69 -9.35 -19.09
CA SER A 61 -14.24 -8.30 -18.22
C SER A 61 -13.81 -8.47 -16.76
N MET A 62 -13.78 -9.71 -16.26
CA MET A 62 -13.32 -10.04 -14.90
C MET A 62 -11.82 -9.76 -14.70
N GLY A 63 -11.00 -9.99 -15.72
CA GLY A 63 -9.57 -9.70 -15.68
C GLY A 63 -9.28 -8.20 -15.66
N ILE A 64 -10.00 -7.42 -16.47
CA ILE A 64 -9.94 -5.95 -16.44
C ILE A 64 -10.39 -5.42 -15.08
N LEU A 65 -11.48 -5.98 -14.52
CA LEU A 65 -11.98 -5.62 -13.20
C LEU A 65 -10.91 -5.83 -12.12
N THR A 66 -10.24 -6.98 -12.15
CA THR A 66 -9.14 -7.33 -11.24
C THR A 66 -7.98 -6.34 -11.35
N ILE A 67 -7.59 -5.97 -12.57
CA ILE A 67 -6.54 -4.98 -12.83
C ILE A 67 -6.95 -3.61 -12.24
N LEU A 68 -8.17 -3.13 -12.52
CA LEU A 68 -8.67 -1.86 -11.99
C LEU A 68 -8.73 -1.85 -10.46
N CYS A 69 -9.23 -2.92 -9.85
CA CYS A 69 -9.29 -3.06 -8.40
C CYS A 69 -7.88 -3.02 -7.78
N THR A 70 -6.91 -3.69 -8.39
CA THR A 70 -5.51 -3.72 -7.91
C THR A 70 -4.87 -2.33 -7.96
N ILE A 71 -5.06 -1.59 -9.05
CA ILE A 71 -4.52 -0.23 -9.19
C ILE A 71 -5.17 0.74 -8.19
N LEU A 72 -6.49 0.70 -8.04
CA LEU A 72 -7.20 1.52 -7.06
C LEU A 72 -6.79 1.18 -5.63
N ASN A 73 -6.62 -0.10 -5.34
CA ASN A 73 -6.14 -0.56 -4.04
C ASN A 73 -4.70 -0.10 -3.76
N SER A 74 -3.85 0.04 -4.79
CA SER A 74 -2.49 0.59 -4.64
C SER A 74 -2.51 2.06 -4.24
N VAL A 75 -3.42 2.84 -4.83
CA VAL A 75 -3.59 4.27 -4.49
C VAL A 75 -4.12 4.40 -3.06
N ALA A 76 -5.17 3.65 -2.71
CA ALA A 76 -5.72 3.63 -1.36
C ALA A 76 -4.69 3.13 -0.33
N GLY A 77 -3.91 2.10 -0.69
CA GLY A 77 -2.79 1.58 0.08
C GLY A 77 -1.76 2.65 0.39
N SER A 78 -1.44 3.54 -0.56
CA SER A 78 -0.49 4.65 -0.30
C SER A 78 -1.00 5.64 0.77
N LEU A 79 -2.32 5.89 0.81
CA LEU A 79 -2.93 6.75 1.83
C LEU A 79 -2.90 6.09 3.22
N ILE A 80 -3.17 4.79 3.28
CA ILE A 80 -3.07 4.00 4.52
C ILE A 80 -1.63 4.01 5.03
N LEU A 81 -0.68 3.76 4.12
CA LEU A 81 0.75 3.73 4.42
C LEU A 81 1.25 5.07 4.97
N PHE A 82 0.82 6.16 4.34
CA PHE A 82 1.06 7.52 4.82
C PHE A 82 0.53 7.74 6.25
N ASN A 83 -0.71 7.34 6.52
CA ASN A 83 -1.34 7.52 7.83
C ASN A 83 -0.66 6.71 8.95
N VAL A 84 -0.14 5.51 8.65
CA VAL A 84 0.48 4.62 9.64
C VAL A 84 1.95 4.96 9.91
N ILE A 85 2.75 5.22 8.87
CA ILE A 85 4.21 5.31 8.99
C ILE A 85 4.67 6.77 9.16
N GLN A 86 4.00 7.73 8.53
CA GLN A 86 4.30 9.18 8.54
C GLN A 86 5.75 9.58 8.19
N ARG A 87 6.61 8.63 7.80
CA ARG A 87 8.02 8.80 7.45
C ARG A 87 8.29 8.12 6.13
N ALA A 88 9.12 8.73 5.28
CA ALA A 88 9.38 8.18 3.94
C ALA A 88 10.29 6.93 3.95
N LYS A 89 11.32 6.90 4.81
CA LYS A 89 12.35 5.84 4.79
C LYS A 89 11.85 4.38 4.85
N PRO A 90 10.81 4.02 5.65
CA PRO A 90 10.33 2.63 5.74
C PRO A 90 9.31 2.25 4.65
N CYS A 91 8.85 3.20 3.83
CA CYS A 91 7.71 3.04 2.95
C CYS A 91 7.86 1.84 1.99
N LEU A 92 9.05 1.69 1.41
CA LEU A 92 9.40 0.58 0.52
C LEU A 92 9.32 -0.77 1.23
N ASP A 93 9.90 -0.90 2.43
CA ASP A 93 9.94 -2.17 3.17
C ASP A 93 8.52 -2.65 3.53
N PHE A 94 7.65 -1.74 3.97
CA PHE A 94 6.26 -2.07 4.30
C PHE A 94 5.40 -2.39 3.06
N THR A 95 5.66 -1.70 1.94
CA THR A 95 4.99 -2.02 0.67
C THR A 95 5.41 -3.40 0.18
N LEU A 96 6.72 -3.67 0.17
CA LEU A 96 7.25 -4.95 -0.29
C LEU A 96 6.75 -6.11 0.58
N THR A 97 6.78 -5.98 1.90
CA THR A 97 6.24 -7.01 2.81
C THR A 97 4.75 -7.28 2.58
N THR A 98 3.96 -6.25 2.29
CA THR A 98 2.53 -6.41 1.95
C THR A 98 2.33 -7.23 0.68
N TYR A 99 3.05 -6.90 -0.40
CA TYR A 99 2.93 -7.63 -1.65
C TYR A 99 3.56 -9.03 -1.61
N LEU A 100 4.57 -9.26 -0.76
CA LEU A 100 5.10 -10.59 -0.48
C LEU A 100 4.07 -11.46 0.23
N ILE A 101 3.37 -10.94 1.24
CA ILE A 101 2.28 -11.66 1.90
C ILE A 101 1.15 -11.93 0.90
N HIS A 102 0.82 -10.96 0.04
CA HIS A 102 -0.14 -11.16 -1.03
C HIS A 102 0.25 -12.28 -2.00
N LEU A 103 1.51 -12.33 -2.42
CA LEU A 103 2.07 -13.43 -3.23
C LEU A 103 1.90 -14.78 -2.53
N LEU A 104 2.21 -14.87 -1.23
CA LEU A 104 2.02 -16.10 -0.46
C LEU A 104 0.55 -16.52 -0.39
N CYS A 105 -0.37 -15.57 -0.14
CA CYS A 105 -1.81 -15.85 -0.14
C CYS A 105 -2.30 -16.36 -1.50
N VAL A 106 -1.88 -15.73 -2.60
CA VAL A 106 -2.22 -16.15 -3.96
C VAL A 106 -1.66 -17.54 -4.26
N TRP A 107 -0.42 -17.82 -3.87
CA TRP A 107 0.18 -19.13 -4.05
C TRP A 107 -0.57 -20.22 -3.27
N MET A 108 -0.90 -19.97 -2.00
CA MET A 108 -1.67 -20.90 -1.18
C MET A 108 -3.08 -21.15 -1.72
N TYR A 109 -3.76 -20.11 -2.23
CA TYR A 109 -5.12 -20.22 -2.75
C TYR A 109 -5.19 -21.03 -4.05
N ASN A 110 -4.26 -20.80 -4.98
CA ASN A 110 -4.29 -21.48 -6.30
C ASN A 110 -3.55 -22.83 -6.29
N GLY A 111 -2.78 -23.13 -5.23
CA GLY A 111 -1.96 -24.35 -5.13
C GLY A 111 -0.83 -24.43 -6.16
N GLN A 112 -0.65 -23.39 -6.98
CA GLN A 112 0.34 -23.29 -8.04
C GLN A 112 1.05 -21.95 -7.93
N PHE A 113 2.35 -21.95 -8.23
CA PHE A 113 3.13 -20.73 -8.24
C PHE A 113 2.71 -19.86 -9.44
N PRO A 114 2.46 -18.55 -9.26
CA PRO A 114 2.03 -17.68 -10.34
C PRO A 114 3.17 -17.41 -11.31
N PHE A 115 3.26 -18.18 -12.39
CA PHE A 115 4.23 -17.94 -13.47
C PHE A 115 3.74 -16.93 -14.53
N SER A 116 2.53 -16.39 -14.36
CA SER A 116 1.91 -15.45 -15.31
C SER A 116 2.65 -14.11 -15.35
N PHE A 117 3.27 -13.78 -16.49
CA PHE A 117 3.99 -12.52 -16.69
C PHE A 117 3.13 -11.28 -16.37
N LEU A 118 1.86 -11.27 -16.82
CA LEU A 118 0.95 -10.16 -16.60
C LEU A 118 0.67 -9.91 -15.11
N TRP A 119 0.56 -10.98 -14.31
CA TRP A 119 0.38 -10.88 -12.87
C TRP A 119 1.61 -10.21 -12.22
N TRP A 120 2.82 -10.60 -12.61
CA TRP A 120 4.06 -9.98 -12.11
C TRP A 120 4.15 -8.50 -12.49
N THR A 121 3.90 -8.16 -13.76
CA THR A 121 3.92 -6.76 -14.21
C THR A 121 2.92 -5.91 -13.43
N LEU A 122 1.69 -6.42 -13.23
CA LEU A 122 0.67 -5.71 -12.47
C LEU A 122 1.12 -5.46 -11.03
N ASN A 123 1.66 -6.47 -10.35
CA ASN A 123 2.16 -6.34 -8.98
C ASN A 123 3.34 -5.36 -8.88
N VAL A 124 4.28 -5.37 -9.84
CA VAL A 124 5.40 -4.41 -9.85
C VAL A 124 4.91 -2.98 -10.03
N VAL A 125 3.95 -2.75 -10.94
CA VAL A 125 3.33 -1.43 -11.13
C VAL A 125 2.60 -1.00 -9.85
N ALA A 126 1.84 -1.90 -9.25
CA ALA A 126 1.08 -1.68 -8.03
C ALA A 126 1.98 -1.34 -6.82
N ILE A 127 3.09 -2.07 -6.64
CA ILE A 127 4.14 -1.78 -5.65
C ILE A 127 4.73 -0.40 -5.90
N THR A 128 5.07 -0.08 -7.15
CA THR A 128 5.69 1.20 -7.51
C THR A 128 4.75 2.36 -7.20
N ILE A 129 3.46 2.25 -7.57
CA ILE A 129 2.45 3.27 -7.26
C ILE A 129 2.33 3.45 -5.75
N MET A 130 2.14 2.36 -5.00
CA MET A 130 1.95 2.43 -3.55
C MET A 130 3.18 3.04 -2.85
N CYS A 131 4.38 2.63 -3.24
CA CYS A 131 5.64 3.10 -2.67
C CYS A 131 5.88 4.58 -3.00
N VAL A 132 5.87 4.96 -4.28
CA VAL A 132 6.18 6.33 -4.72
C VAL A 132 5.14 7.32 -4.20
N CYS A 133 3.85 6.99 -4.29
CA CYS A 133 2.80 7.86 -3.73
C CYS A 133 2.90 7.96 -2.21
N GLY A 134 3.19 6.87 -1.51
CA GLY A 134 3.36 6.86 -0.05
C GLY A 134 4.56 7.71 0.38
N GLU A 135 5.70 7.55 -0.28
CA GLU A 135 6.91 8.34 -0.05
C GLU A 135 6.66 9.82 -0.32
N PHE A 136 6.03 10.15 -1.44
CA PHE A 136 5.72 11.54 -1.79
C PHE A 136 4.82 12.21 -0.75
N LEU A 137 3.78 11.52 -0.28
CA LEU A 137 2.89 12.03 0.76
C LEU A 137 3.61 12.22 2.10
N CYS A 138 4.44 11.25 2.50
CA CYS A 138 5.28 11.36 3.69
C CYS A 138 6.23 12.56 3.60
N LEU A 139 6.99 12.68 2.50
CA LEU A 139 7.92 13.79 2.27
C LEU A 139 7.20 15.15 2.30
N LYS A 140 6.04 15.26 1.66
CA LYS A 140 5.22 16.48 1.66
C LYS A 140 4.80 16.87 3.08
N SER A 141 4.44 15.89 3.91
CA SER A 141 4.08 16.12 5.31
C SER A 141 5.28 16.52 6.16
N GLU A 142 6.44 15.87 5.96
CA GLU A 142 7.69 16.19 6.65
C GLU A 142 8.13 17.64 6.35
N MET A 143 8.06 18.07 5.08
CA MET A 143 8.41 19.45 4.68
C MET A 143 7.49 20.51 5.29
N LYS A 144 6.19 20.23 5.47
CA LYS A 144 5.23 21.18 6.05
C LYS A 144 5.51 21.48 7.53
N SER A 145 6.18 20.57 8.23
CA SER A 145 6.50 20.72 9.66
C SER A 145 7.70 21.64 9.95
N ILE A 146 8.32 22.22 8.92
CA ILE A 146 9.41 23.20 9.04
C ILE A 146 8.89 24.63 8.73
N PRO A 147 8.17 25.30 9.66
CA PRO A 147 8.01 26.75 9.57
C PRO A 147 9.31 27.39 10.06
N LEU A 148 10.09 27.92 9.11
CA LEU A 148 11.03 29.05 9.26
C LEU A 148 11.41 29.45 10.71
N LEU A 149 12.27 28.68 11.39
CA LEU A 149 13.06 29.18 12.53
C LEU A 149 14.10 30.25 12.11
N VAL A 150 13.99 30.79 10.89
CA VAL A 150 14.94 31.69 10.25
C VAL A 150 14.39 33.11 10.07
N SER A 151 13.21 33.46 10.61
CA SER A 151 12.73 34.85 10.58
C SER A 151 12.86 35.60 11.90
N SER A 152 13.45 35.01 12.95
CA SER A 152 13.54 35.64 14.27
C SER A 152 14.93 36.16 14.66
N HIS A 153 15.89 36.25 13.73
CA HIS A 153 17.24 36.77 14.04
C HIS A 153 17.68 37.99 13.21
N THR A 154 16.82 38.57 12.37
CA THR A 154 17.20 39.68 11.46
C THR A 154 16.26 40.90 11.49
N SER A 155 15.73 41.25 12.66
CA SER A 155 15.00 42.52 12.83
C SER A 155 15.27 43.24 14.16
N SER A 156 16.40 42.93 14.79
CA SER A 156 16.95 43.70 15.93
C SER A 156 18.41 44.08 15.69
N LEU A 157 18.68 44.78 14.58
CA LEU A 157 19.85 45.64 14.40
C LEU A 157 19.44 46.85 13.56
#